data_AF-A0A674JU70-F1
#
_entry.id   AF-A0A674JU70-F1
#
_cell.length_a   1.000
_cell.length_b   1.000
_cell.length_c   1.000
_cell.angle_alpha   90.00
_cell.angle_beta   90.00
_cell.angle_gamma   90.00
#
_symmetry.space_group_name_H-M   'P 1'
#
loop_
_entity.id
_entity.type
_entity.pdbx_description
1 polymer ?
#
loop_
_entity_poly.entity_id
_entity_poly.type
_entity_poly.pdbx_seq_one_letter_code
_entity_poly.pdbx_strand_id
1 'polypeptide(L)'
;MAPMALVVHVLACLLGTGSWVAINGMWVELPLIVPQVPEGWYLPSYLTVLIQFANVGPLFVTLIGLVPGLVALAQGVGVARCVNGS
;
A
#
# COMPACT_ATOMS: atom_id res chain seq x y z
N MET A 1 7.62 -1.97 26.83
CA MET A 1 8.06 -1.72 25.42
C MET A 1 7.13 -2.41 24.40
N ALA A 2 6.63 -3.63 24.66
CA ALA A 2 5.71 -4.36 23.77
C ALA A 2 4.25 -3.79 23.59
N PRO A 3 3.58 -3.16 24.58
CA PRO A 3 2.15 -2.84 24.42
C PRO A 3 1.89 -1.71 23.43
N MET A 4 2.80 -0.73 23.32
CA MET A 4 2.65 0.40 22.39
C MET A 4 2.74 -0.05 20.92
N ALA A 5 3.64 -0.98 20.62
CA ALA A 5 3.79 -1.52 19.27
C ALA A 5 2.53 -2.28 18.82
N LEU A 6 1.91 -3.04 19.73
CA LEU A 6 0.69 -3.79 19.44
C LEU A 6 -0.50 -2.86 19.17
N VAL A 7 -0.66 -1.80 19.97
CA VAL A 7 -1.71 -0.78 19.74
C VAL A 7 -1.54 -0.13 18.37
N VAL A 8 -0.31 0.26 18.00
CA VAL A 8 -0.04 0.85 16.67
C VAL A 8 -0.35 -0.12 15.53
N HIS A 9 -0.01 -1.41 15.66
CA HIS A 9 -0.33 -2.41 14.64
C HIS A 9 -1.84 -2.59 14.47
N VAL A 10 -2.59 -2.67 15.58
CA VAL A 10 -4.05 -2.80 15.54
C VAL A 10 -4.68 -1.56 14.90
N LEU A 11 -4.25 -0.36 15.29
CA LEU A 11 -4.73 0.88 14.69
C LEU A 11 -4.40 0.97 13.19
N ALA A 12 -3.19 0.55 12.78
CA ALA A 12 -2.80 0.50 11.38
C ALA A 12 -3.65 -0.50 10.58
N CYS A 13 -3.91 -1.68 11.13
CA CYS A 13 -4.78 -2.68 10.50
C CYS A 13 -6.24 -2.20 10.37
N LEU A 14 -6.78 -1.56 11.42
CA LEU A 14 -8.13 -1.00 11.41
C LEU A 14 -8.25 0.15 10.41
N LEU A 15 -7.26 1.04 10.36
CA LEU A 15 -7.22 2.13 9.38
C LEU A 15 -7.17 1.57 7.95
N GLY A 16 -6.29 0.61 7.69
CA GLY A 16 -6.13 -0.01 6.37
C GLY A 16 -7.40 -0.73 5.90
N THR A 17 -7.99 -1.57 6.74
CA THR A 17 -9.24 -2.27 6.41
C THR A 17 -10.43 -1.32 6.30
N GLY A 18 -10.51 -0.28 7.13
CA GLY A 18 -11.53 0.76 7.04
C GLY A 18 -11.50 1.53 5.72
N SER A 19 -10.32 1.98 5.28
CA SER A 19 -10.16 2.64 3.98
C SER A 19 -10.56 1.72 2.81
N TRP A 20 -10.20 0.43 2.88
CA TRP A 20 -10.56 -0.53 1.85
C TRP A 20 -12.07 -0.78 1.77
N VAL A 21 -12.74 -0.96 2.92
CA VAL A 21 -14.19 -1.15 2.97
C VAL A 21 -14.92 0.09 2.44
N ALA A 22 -14.46 1.30 2.78
CA ALA A 22 -15.05 2.53 2.27
C ALA A 22 -15.00 2.63 0.74
N ILE A 23 -13.86 2.26 0.13
CA ILE A 23 -13.71 2.23 -1.34
C ILE A 23 -14.71 1.23 -1.94
N ASN A 24 -14.77 0.00 -1.41
CA ASN A 24 -15.70 -1.02 -1.91
C ASN A 24 -17.18 -0.59 -1.74
N GLY A 25 -17.51 0.07 -0.62
CA GLY A 25 -18.85 0.63 -0.39
C GLY A 25 -19.21 1.68 -1.43
N MET A 26 -18.30 2.61 -1.73
CA MET A 26 -18.51 3.59 -2.80
C MET A 26 -18.74 2.92 -4.17
N TRP A 27 -18.01 1.84 -4.49
CA TRP A 27 -18.19 1.10 -5.74
C TRP A 27 -19.55 0.39 -5.85
N VAL A 28 -20.12 -0.05 -4.72
CA VAL A 28 -21.46 -0.67 -4.68
C VAL A 28 -22.57 0.38 -4.81
N GLU A 29 -22.36 1.57 -4.24
CA GLU A 29 -23.33 2.67 -4.28
C GLU A 29 -23.29 3.45 -5.61
N LEU A 30 -22.16 3.41 -6.31
CA LEU A 30 -21.92 4.17 -7.54
C LEU A 30 -22.97 3.93 -8.64
N PRO A 31 -23.37 2.69 -8.97
CA PRO A 31 -24.35 2.43 -10.03
C PRO A 31 -25.74 3.00 -9.70
N LEU A 32 -26.06 3.14 -8.40
CA LEU A 32 -27.32 3.73 -7.94
C LEU A 32 -27.29 5.27 -8.05
N ILE A 33 -26.13 5.91 -7.86
CA ILE A 33 -26.00 7.36 -7.89
C ILE A 33 -25.80 7.94 -9.29
N VAL A 34 -25.11 7.21 -10.18
CA VAL A 34 -24.79 7.60 -11.57
C VAL A 34 -26.00 8.14 -12.37
N PRO A 35 -27.22 7.56 -12.31
CA PRO A 35 -28.36 8.08 -13.07
C PRO A 35 -29.01 9.35 -12.47
N GLN A 36 -28.60 9.80 -11.28
CA GLN A 36 -29.19 10.97 -10.60
C GLN A 36 -28.27 12.19 -10.66
N VAL A 37 -26.97 12.01 -10.86
CA VAL A 37 -25.99 13.10 -10.94
C VAL A 37 -25.72 13.54 -12.37
N PRO A 38 -25.55 14.85 -12.62
CA PRO A 38 -25.22 15.39 -13.94
C PRO A 38 -23.82 14.97 -14.43
N GLU A 39 -22.98 14.44 -13.54
CA GLU A 39 -21.61 13.97 -13.84
C GLU A 39 -21.58 12.58 -14.51
N GLY A 40 -22.65 11.79 -14.39
CA GLY A 40 -22.75 10.44 -14.95
C GLY A 40 -21.55 9.53 -14.60
N TRP A 41 -21.00 8.85 -15.62
CA TRP A 41 -19.90 7.89 -15.46
C TRP A 41 -18.51 8.51 -15.27
N TYR A 42 -18.39 9.84 -15.22
CA TYR A 42 -17.12 10.47 -14.87
C TYR A 42 -16.74 10.26 -13.39
N LEU A 43 -17.72 10.02 -12.50
CA LEU A 43 -17.48 9.71 -11.08
C LEU A 43 -16.60 8.47 -10.86
N PRO A 44 -16.92 7.28 -11.42
CA PRO A 44 -16.03 6.12 -11.34
C PRO A 44 -14.64 6.40 -11.89
N SER A 45 -14.53 7.18 -12.97
CA SER A 45 -13.24 7.55 -13.54
C SER A 45 -12.40 8.37 -12.54
N TYR A 46 -12.97 9.36 -11.86
CA TYR A 46 -12.26 10.10 -10.81
C TYR A 46 -11.83 9.21 -9.63
N LEU A 47 -12.71 8.28 -9.21
CA LEU A 47 -12.40 7.35 -8.13
C LEU A 47 -11.23 6.41 -8.48
N THR A 48 -11.23 5.84 -9.69
CA THR A 48 -10.12 4.97 -10.15
C THR A 48 -8.79 5.71 -10.19
N VAL A 49 -8.76 6.92 -10.75
CA VAL A 49 -7.54 7.75 -10.80
C VAL A 49 -7.01 8.02 -9.40
N LEU A 50 -7.87 8.35 -8.44
CA LEU A 50 -7.48 8.61 -7.05
C LEU A 50 -6.91 7.35 -6.37
N ILE A 51 -7.49 6.18 -6.63
CA ILE A 51 -6.97 4.88 -6.15
C ILE A 51 -5.59 4.59 -6.75
N GLN A 52 -5.39 4.88 -8.04
CA GLN A 52 -4.07 4.71 -8.68
C GLN A 52 -3.02 5.63 -8.05
N PHE A 53 -3.37 6.87 -7.72
CA PHE A 53 -2.49 7.75 -6.96
C PHE A 53 -2.19 7.24 -5.55
N ALA A 54 -3.15 6.61 -4.87
CA ALA A 54 -2.92 6.01 -3.56
C ALA A 54 -1.85 4.89 -3.60
N ASN A 55 -1.75 4.15 -4.71
CA ASN A 55 -0.72 3.13 -4.91
C ASN A 55 0.70 3.71 -5.11
N VAL A 56 0.84 5.00 -5.42
CA VAL A 56 2.14 5.66 -5.58
C VAL A 56 2.89 5.73 -4.25
N GLY A 57 2.20 5.88 -3.12
CA GLY A 57 2.82 5.95 -1.79
C GLY A 57 3.62 4.69 -1.44
N PRO A 58 2.99 3.49 -1.41
CA PRO A 58 3.70 2.23 -1.20
C PRO A 58 4.79 1.98 -2.26
N LEU A 59 4.54 2.32 -3.52
CA LEU A 59 5.51 2.18 -4.60
C LEU A 59 6.77 3.03 -4.36
N PHE A 60 6.61 4.24 -3.85
CA PHE A 60 7.73 5.12 -3.52
C PHE A 60 8.55 4.59 -2.34
N VAL A 61 7.87 4.07 -1.30
CA VAL A 61 8.53 3.43 -0.14
C VAL A 61 9.31 2.19 -0.57
N THR A 62 8.73 1.34 -1.43
CA THR A 62 9.43 0.16 -1.95
C THR A 62 10.61 0.54 -2.84
N LEU A 63 10.48 1.54 -3.73
CA LEU A 63 11.61 2.02 -4.54
C LEU A 63 12.75 2.58 -3.70
N ILE A 64 12.46 3.40 -2.69
CA ILE A 64 13.48 3.93 -1.78
C ILE A 64 14.14 2.82 -0.97
N GLY A 65 13.38 1.83 -0.51
CA GLY A 65 13.93 0.68 0.22
C GLY A 65 14.67 -0.34 -0.65
N LEU A 66 14.33 -0.43 -1.94
CA LEU A 66 14.93 -1.35 -2.90
C LEU A 66 16.35 -0.94 -3.27
N VAL A 67 16.63 0.37 -3.41
CA VAL A 67 17.96 0.88 -3.79
C VAL A 67 19.06 0.47 -2.79
N PRO A 68 18.92 0.66 -1.47
CA PRO A 68 19.87 0.14 -0.49
C PRO A 68 20.01 -1.39 -0.51
N GLY A 69 18.90 -2.12 -0.71
CA GLY A 69 18.91 -3.58 -0.80
C GLY A 69 19.67 -4.09 -2.01
N LEU A 70 19.49 -3.46 -3.18
CA LEU A 70 20.23 -3.78 -4.40
C LEU A 70 21.72 -3.46 -4.28
N VAL A 71 22.05 -2.33 -3.64
CA VAL A 71 23.44 -1.92 -3.34
C VAL A 71 24.10 -2.91 -2.37
N ALA A 72 23.41 -3.34 -1.31
CA ALA A 72 23.94 -4.32 -0.37
C ALA A 72 24.21 -5.68 -1.04
N LEU A 73 23.31 -6.14 -1.93
CA LEU A 73 23.53 -7.35 -2.72
C LEU A 73 24.73 -7.20 -3.67
N ALA A 74 24.88 -6.05 -4.33
CA ALA A 74 26.03 -5.76 -5.19
C ALA A 74 27.37 -5.74 -4.43
N GLN A 75 27.36 -5.37 -3.14
CA GLN A 75 28.52 -5.42 -2.24
C GLN A 75 28.82 -6.82 -1.70
N GLY A 76 28.05 -7.85 -2.07
CA GLY A 76 28.23 -9.23 -1.61
C GLY A 76 27.71 -9.48 -0.19
N VAL A 77 26.97 -8.53 0.39
CA VAL A 77 26.34 -8.69 1.71
C VAL A 77 25.23 -9.73 1.57
N GLY A 78 25.44 -10.92 2.12
CA GLY A 78 24.55 -12.09 1.97
C GLY A 78 25.24 -13.33 1.42
N VAL A 79 26.48 -13.23 0.93
CA VAL A 79 27.31 -14.41 0.61
C VAL A 79 27.89 -14.97 1.89
N ALA A 80 27.32 -16.07 2.39
CA ALA A 80 27.93 -16.84 3.46
C ALA A 80 29.25 -17.45 2.93
N ARG A 81 30.40 -16.85 3.27
CA ARG A 81 31.69 -17.51 3.10
C ARG A 81 31.78 -18.62 4.15
N CYS A 82 31.74 -19.88 3.72
CA CYS A 82 32.23 -20.97 4.55
C CYS A 82 33.73 -20.76 4.78
N VAL A 83 34.12 -20.41 6.01
CA VAL A 83 35.53 -20.49 6.44
C VAL A 83 35.74 -21.91 6.94
N ASN A 84 36.69 -22.64 6.35
CA ASN A 84 37.05 -23.96 6.82
C ASN A 84 37.77 -23.79 8.17
N GLY A 85 37.09 -24.15 9.25
CA GLY A 85 37.66 -24.18 10.59
C GLY A 85 38.54 -25.40 10.74
N SER A 86 39.83 -25.26 10.43
CA SER A 86 40.88 -26.17 10.89
C SER A 86 41.16 -25.93 12.36
#